data_AF-A0A8C4HGA5-F1
#
_entry.id   AF-A0A8C4HGA5-F1
#
_cell.length_a   1.000
_cell.length_b   1.000
_cell.length_c   1.000
_cell.angle_alpha   90.00
_cell.angle_beta   90.00
_cell.angle_gamma   90.00
#
_symmetry.space_group_name_H-M   'P 1'
#
loop_
_entity.id
_entity.type
_entity.pdbx_description
1 polymer ?
#
loop_
_entity_poly.entity_id
_entity_poly.type
_entity_poly.pdbx_seq_one_letter_code
_entity_poly.pdbx_strand_id
1 'polypeptide(L)'
;SQKVQQTKDRALDDMMDGVLEVKKEDILKMEIPPPEFVLTKPGINWSEEEKKVYKEYEKKSKDLIEEKETHRKTLETEMKKLLASTKDATVKFDETLTKLFEKKVKCEMAIYQEELKITYLIYSVLLEEEMRNRELELKFKLEKTVAHKVRKLKHIELFHETYDRVVAEDKALDKEFRKEFFDIPTHVVDQLYKLFKRRPRVQKMRTQTDNNSNPLKEQRLCGSLAPDSLSKMLQAMEELDAPENMPEGLNPSIWERFCVVRRTKVDSEQKVKVKALTLAEMQAFVQRRRDEDKAAQQEIKNISNELESLHKEKNHFLTDLMVQVILKQGQVELSTTDLTADYTDSVLTHRSVVEDFNRIIRTLGEQKIASMVECKDFRKGIIQLQWEHKMMRMQIEDLNSKARDIQMLRLTEDQQDYLNKTDRDSRVSKQVSILEKTITFQEKTHQQSLQHRIKKIEKLNRQAARKAKKNTTVEQQLPDVQVTVAERRHVCEAIGNKTVIPERYQEILQKRNLEDLARAQAEDLAFLWAEVERLRMKNFPLLHQLNHY
;
A
#
# COMPACT_ATOMS: atom_id res chain seq x y z
N SER A 1 -80.49 -55.92 -15.47
CA SER A 1 -79.65 -55.77 -16.67
C SER A 1 -78.51 -54.75 -16.53
N GLN A 2 -78.70 -53.55 -15.96
CA GLN A 2 -77.62 -52.53 -15.85
C GLN A 2 -76.37 -52.95 -15.06
N LYS A 3 -76.52 -53.71 -13.96
CA LYS A 3 -75.36 -54.19 -13.17
C LYS A 3 -74.47 -55.18 -13.91
N VAL A 4 -75.02 -55.96 -14.84
CA VAL A 4 -74.26 -56.93 -15.66
C VAL A 4 -73.49 -56.22 -16.77
N GLN A 5 -74.01 -55.09 -17.25
CA GLN A 5 -73.31 -54.27 -18.24
C GLN A 5 -72.11 -53.55 -17.61
N GLN A 6 -72.29 -52.95 -16.42
CA GLN A 6 -71.18 -52.32 -15.68
C GLN A 6 -70.05 -53.28 -15.29
N THR A 7 -70.35 -54.53 -14.92
CA THR A 7 -69.29 -55.51 -14.65
C THR A 7 -68.62 -56.01 -15.91
N LYS A 8 -69.34 -56.08 -17.04
CA LYS A 8 -68.72 -56.38 -18.34
C LYS A 8 -67.79 -55.27 -18.80
N ASP A 9 -68.21 -54.02 -18.71
CA ASP A 9 -67.39 -52.87 -19.13
C ASP A 9 -66.13 -52.76 -18.26
N ARG A 10 -66.26 -52.98 -16.94
CA ARG A 10 -65.13 -52.96 -15.99
C ARG A 10 -64.17 -54.14 -16.15
N ALA A 11 -64.70 -55.33 -16.48
CA ALA A 11 -63.87 -56.49 -16.79
C ALA A 11 -63.16 -56.33 -18.15
N LEU A 12 -63.77 -55.63 -19.11
CA LEU A 12 -63.15 -55.34 -20.40
C LEU A 12 -62.01 -54.32 -20.24
N ASP A 13 -62.16 -53.33 -19.36
CA ASP A 13 -61.14 -52.32 -19.03
C ASP A 13 -59.91 -52.93 -18.34
N ASP A 14 -60.13 -53.86 -17.40
CA ASP A 14 -59.06 -54.62 -16.72
C ASP A 14 -58.37 -55.64 -17.65
N MET A 15 -59.11 -56.33 -18.52
CA MET A 15 -58.52 -57.28 -19.48
C MET A 15 -57.75 -56.60 -20.61
N MET A 16 -58.00 -55.32 -20.86
CA MET A 16 -57.33 -54.50 -21.86
C MET A 16 -56.36 -53.48 -21.24
N ASP A 17 -56.03 -53.62 -19.94
CA ASP A 17 -54.99 -52.86 -19.22
C ASP A 17 -55.15 -51.32 -19.31
N GLY A 18 -56.40 -50.84 -19.38
CA GLY A 18 -56.72 -49.41 -19.57
C GLY A 18 -56.32 -48.84 -20.94
N VAL A 19 -56.16 -49.69 -21.96
CA VAL A 19 -55.79 -49.33 -23.35
C VAL A 19 -57.04 -49.12 -24.23
N LEU A 20 -58.17 -48.70 -23.64
CA LEU A 20 -59.35 -48.26 -24.40
C LEU A 20 -59.31 -46.76 -24.70
N GLU A 21 -58.62 -45.98 -23.85
CA GLU A 21 -58.27 -44.59 -24.14
C GLU A 21 -56.90 -44.58 -24.83
N VAL A 22 -56.84 -44.08 -26.06
CA VAL A 22 -55.57 -43.80 -26.73
C VAL A 22 -54.74 -42.93 -25.78
N LYS A 23 -53.68 -43.48 -25.19
CA LYS A 23 -52.86 -42.72 -24.26
C LYS A 23 -52.29 -41.56 -25.07
N LYS A 24 -52.20 -40.35 -24.50
CA LYS A 24 -51.66 -39.19 -25.24
C LYS A 24 -50.22 -39.44 -25.74
N GLU A 25 -49.51 -40.37 -25.11
CA GLU A 25 -48.22 -40.91 -25.54
C GLU A 25 -48.28 -41.70 -26.86
N ASP A 26 -49.41 -42.36 -27.15
CA ASP A 26 -49.64 -43.12 -28.38
C ASP A 26 -49.89 -42.18 -29.57
N ILE A 27 -50.46 -40.99 -29.33
CA ILE A 27 -50.63 -39.93 -30.34
C ILE A 27 -49.27 -39.54 -30.93
N LEU A 28 -48.22 -39.46 -30.11
CA LEU A 28 -46.86 -39.13 -30.56
C LEU A 28 -46.24 -40.25 -31.43
N LYS A 29 -46.60 -41.50 -31.17
CA LYS A 29 -46.13 -42.70 -31.90
C LYS A 29 -46.97 -43.04 -33.13
N MET A 30 -48.16 -42.45 -33.27
CA MET A 30 -49.06 -42.71 -34.38
C MET A 30 -48.50 -42.15 -35.69
N GLU A 31 -48.43 -42.95 -36.74
CA GLU A 31 -48.06 -42.53 -38.09
C GLU A 31 -49.17 -42.97 -39.05
N ILE A 32 -49.71 -42.04 -39.84
CA ILE A 32 -50.70 -42.37 -40.86
C ILE A 32 -49.91 -42.76 -42.12
N PRO A 33 -50.02 -44.02 -42.59
CA PRO A 33 -49.27 -44.47 -43.77
C PRO A 33 -49.81 -43.80 -45.04
N PRO A 34 -48.95 -43.48 -46.02
CA PRO A 34 -49.38 -42.90 -47.27
C PRO A 34 -50.28 -43.88 -48.04
N PRO A 35 -51.32 -43.40 -48.76
CA PRO A 35 -52.15 -44.24 -49.61
C PRO A 35 -51.31 -44.98 -50.66
N GLU A 36 -51.62 -46.25 -50.91
CA GLU A 36 -50.82 -47.18 -51.73
C GLU A 36 -50.54 -46.68 -53.17
N PHE A 37 -51.46 -45.90 -53.74
CA PHE A 37 -51.30 -45.31 -55.09
C PHE A 37 -50.23 -44.20 -55.17
N VAL A 38 -49.87 -43.57 -54.04
CA VAL A 38 -48.82 -42.54 -53.96
C VAL A 38 -47.44 -43.16 -54.14
N LEU A 39 -47.28 -44.43 -53.74
CA LEU A 39 -46.03 -45.17 -53.86
C LEU A 39 -45.84 -45.82 -55.24
N THR A 40 -46.93 -45.97 -56.01
CA THR A 40 -46.95 -46.74 -57.27
C THR A 40 -47.23 -45.91 -58.53
N LYS A 41 -47.82 -44.72 -58.44
CA LYS A 41 -48.17 -43.88 -59.60
C LYS A 41 -47.69 -42.41 -59.48
N PRO A 42 -47.14 -41.80 -60.55
CA PRO A 42 -46.78 -40.37 -60.55
C PRO A 42 -48.02 -39.46 -60.45
N GLY A 43 -47.92 -38.33 -59.75
CA GLY A 43 -49.04 -37.44 -59.40
C GLY A 43 -49.88 -36.86 -60.55
N ILE A 44 -49.39 -36.98 -61.79
CA ILE A 44 -50.08 -36.52 -63.01
C ILE A 44 -51.20 -37.50 -63.41
N ASN A 45 -51.11 -38.77 -63.02
CA ASN A 45 -52.02 -39.85 -63.42
C ASN A 45 -53.10 -40.18 -62.38
N TRP A 46 -53.27 -39.33 -61.37
CA TRP A 46 -54.26 -39.56 -60.32
C TRP A 46 -55.68 -39.23 -60.82
N SER A 47 -56.62 -40.15 -60.58
CA SER A 47 -58.05 -39.89 -60.81
C SER A 47 -58.57 -38.78 -59.88
N GLU A 48 -59.71 -38.16 -60.19
CA GLU A 48 -60.30 -37.16 -59.29
C GLU A 48 -60.64 -37.72 -57.90
N GLU A 49 -60.95 -39.01 -57.82
CA GLU A 49 -61.23 -39.73 -56.57
C GLU A 49 -59.93 -39.99 -55.80
N GLU A 50 -58.85 -40.43 -56.47
CA GLU A 50 -57.52 -40.60 -55.87
C GLU A 50 -56.95 -39.26 -55.36
N LYS A 51 -57.19 -38.15 -56.09
CA LYS A 51 -56.85 -36.78 -55.64
C LYS A 51 -57.63 -36.36 -54.39
N LYS A 52 -58.91 -36.76 -54.24
CA LYS A 52 -59.70 -36.49 -53.03
C LYS A 52 -59.17 -37.30 -51.84
N VAL A 53 -58.87 -38.59 -52.04
CA VAL A 53 -58.30 -39.46 -50.99
C VAL A 53 -56.93 -38.96 -50.53
N TYR A 54 -56.09 -38.47 -51.44
CA TYR A 54 -54.80 -37.86 -51.07
C TYR A 54 -54.97 -36.56 -50.28
N LYS A 55 -55.90 -35.68 -50.68
CA LYS A 55 -56.21 -34.46 -49.92
C LYS A 55 -56.74 -34.76 -48.51
N GLU A 56 -57.55 -35.80 -48.36
CA GLU A 56 -58.02 -36.26 -47.05
C GLU A 56 -56.87 -36.84 -46.21
N TYR A 57 -55.96 -37.59 -46.82
CA TYR A 57 -54.74 -38.07 -46.17
C TYR A 57 -53.84 -36.92 -45.72
N GLU A 58 -53.57 -35.93 -46.58
CA GLU A 58 -52.79 -34.74 -46.22
C GLU A 58 -53.44 -33.98 -45.07
N LYS A 59 -54.78 -33.84 -45.08
CA LYS A 59 -55.51 -33.19 -44.01
C LYS A 59 -55.34 -33.95 -42.69
N LYS A 60 -55.59 -35.27 -42.67
CA LYS A 60 -55.42 -36.11 -41.46
C LYS A 60 -53.97 -36.13 -40.97
N SER A 61 -53.00 -36.12 -41.88
CA SER A 61 -51.57 -36.04 -41.55
C SER A 61 -51.21 -34.69 -40.92
N LYS A 62 -51.72 -33.57 -41.46
CA LYS A 62 -51.56 -32.24 -40.88
C LYS A 62 -52.23 -32.13 -39.52
N ASP A 63 -53.48 -32.58 -39.39
CA ASP A 63 -54.23 -32.59 -38.14
C ASP A 63 -53.48 -33.41 -37.07
N LEU A 64 -52.91 -34.56 -37.43
CA LEU A 64 -52.10 -35.38 -36.52
C LEU A 64 -50.79 -34.70 -36.11
N ILE A 65 -50.10 -34.02 -37.03
CA ILE A 65 -48.89 -33.26 -36.73
C ILE A 65 -49.21 -32.11 -35.77
N GLU A 66 -50.32 -31.40 -35.99
CA GLU A 66 -50.80 -30.34 -35.10
C GLU A 66 -51.17 -30.87 -33.70
N GLU A 67 -51.80 -32.05 -33.62
CA GLU A 67 -52.11 -32.71 -32.34
C GLU A 67 -50.84 -33.15 -31.59
N LYS A 68 -49.86 -33.74 -32.29
CA LYS A 68 -48.54 -34.06 -31.72
C LYS A 68 -47.83 -32.81 -31.20
N GLU A 69 -47.88 -31.72 -31.96
CA GLU A 69 -47.22 -30.46 -31.64
C GLU A 69 -47.87 -29.77 -30.42
N THR A 70 -49.20 -29.77 -30.34
CA THR A 70 -49.93 -29.24 -29.18
C THR A 70 -49.69 -30.08 -27.93
N HIS A 71 -49.63 -31.41 -28.05
CA HIS A 71 -49.28 -32.29 -26.94
C HIS A 71 -47.84 -32.08 -26.48
N ARG A 72 -46.87 -31.98 -27.42
CA ARG A 72 -45.47 -31.66 -27.12
C ARG A 72 -45.34 -30.34 -26.35
N LYS A 73 -46.02 -29.28 -26.82
CA LYS A 73 -46.01 -27.98 -26.13
C LYS A 73 -46.58 -28.07 -24.71
N THR A 74 -47.64 -28.86 -24.52
CA THR A 74 -48.23 -29.10 -23.18
C THR A 74 -47.22 -29.78 -22.26
N LEU A 75 -46.57 -30.85 -22.73
CA LEU A 75 -45.53 -31.56 -21.97
C LEU A 75 -44.32 -30.66 -21.67
N GLU A 76 -43.88 -29.83 -22.63
CA GLU A 76 -42.81 -28.86 -22.38
C GLU A 76 -43.19 -27.83 -21.31
N THR A 77 -44.44 -27.35 -21.30
CA THR A 77 -44.91 -26.42 -20.26
C THR A 77 -45.00 -27.08 -18.90
N GLU A 78 -45.46 -28.33 -18.82
CA GLU A 78 -45.50 -29.10 -17.58
C GLU A 78 -44.09 -29.39 -17.08
N MET A 79 -43.16 -29.79 -17.96
CA MET A 79 -41.76 -29.98 -17.63
C MET A 79 -41.14 -28.68 -17.08
N LYS A 80 -41.34 -27.54 -17.76
CA LYS A 80 -40.85 -26.24 -17.28
C LYS A 80 -41.45 -25.86 -15.92
N LYS A 81 -42.74 -26.13 -15.72
CA LYS A 81 -43.45 -25.86 -14.45
C LYS A 81 -42.92 -26.75 -13.32
N LEU A 82 -42.70 -28.04 -13.58
CA LEU A 82 -42.11 -28.97 -12.62
C LEU A 82 -40.67 -28.58 -12.28
N LEU A 83 -39.84 -28.24 -13.27
CA LEU A 83 -38.48 -27.76 -13.05
C LEU A 83 -38.45 -26.48 -12.20
N ALA A 84 -39.34 -25.53 -12.48
CA ALA A 84 -39.47 -24.31 -11.66
C ALA A 84 -39.91 -24.66 -10.23
N SER A 85 -40.91 -25.53 -10.06
CA SER A 85 -41.37 -25.97 -8.75
C SER A 85 -40.29 -26.71 -7.95
N THR A 86 -39.48 -27.56 -8.59
CA THR A 86 -38.36 -28.25 -7.95
C THR A 86 -37.30 -27.24 -7.52
N LYS A 87 -36.94 -26.28 -8.39
CA LYS A 87 -35.99 -25.22 -8.05
C LYS A 87 -36.46 -24.39 -6.85
N ASP A 88 -37.71 -23.97 -6.83
CA ASP A 88 -38.29 -23.22 -5.71
C ASP A 88 -38.31 -24.05 -4.42
N ALA A 89 -38.60 -25.35 -4.51
CA ALA A 89 -38.55 -26.25 -3.36
C ALA A 89 -37.11 -26.42 -2.83
N THR A 90 -36.11 -26.55 -3.71
CA THR A 90 -34.69 -26.61 -3.32
C THR A 90 -34.26 -25.34 -2.62
N VAL A 91 -34.56 -24.16 -3.17
CA VAL A 91 -34.22 -22.87 -2.55
C VAL A 91 -34.86 -22.75 -1.16
N LYS A 92 -36.14 -23.10 -1.02
CA LYS A 92 -36.83 -23.09 0.28
C LYS A 92 -36.19 -24.05 1.27
N PHE A 93 -35.81 -25.25 0.82
CA PHE A 93 -35.11 -26.21 1.66
C PHE A 93 -33.76 -25.67 2.13
N ASP A 94 -32.94 -25.12 1.23
CA ASP A 94 -31.64 -24.54 1.55
C ASP A 94 -31.76 -23.36 2.53
N GLU A 95 -32.77 -22.50 2.36
CA GLU A 95 -33.08 -21.43 3.31
C GLU A 95 -33.44 -21.98 4.70
N THR A 96 -34.26 -23.04 4.78
CA THR A 96 -34.60 -23.68 6.05
C THR A 96 -33.39 -24.35 6.70
N LEU A 97 -32.53 -24.99 5.91
CA LEU A 97 -31.30 -25.62 6.38
C LEU A 97 -30.33 -24.57 6.91
N THR A 98 -30.19 -23.44 6.23
CA THR A 98 -29.36 -22.31 6.67
C THR A 98 -29.85 -21.75 7.99
N LYS A 99 -31.16 -21.51 8.14
CA LYS A 99 -31.76 -21.06 9.41
C LYS A 99 -31.55 -22.07 10.54
N LEU A 100 -31.67 -23.37 10.24
CA LEU A 100 -31.42 -24.43 11.22
C LEU A 100 -29.94 -24.46 11.64
N PHE A 101 -29.02 -24.31 10.69
CA PHE A 101 -27.59 -24.25 10.95
C PHE A 101 -27.22 -23.03 11.81
N GLU A 102 -27.74 -21.85 11.49
CA GLU A 102 -27.56 -20.65 12.33
C GLU A 102 -28.09 -20.85 13.76
N LYS A 103 -29.24 -21.52 13.90
CA LYS A 103 -29.80 -21.85 15.21
C LYS A 103 -28.90 -22.82 15.97
N LYS A 104 -28.39 -23.87 15.29
CA LYS A 104 -27.43 -24.83 15.86
C LYS A 104 -26.19 -24.10 16.40
N VAL A 105 -25.55 -23.27 15.58
CA VAL A 105 -24.35 -22.52 15.97
C VAL A 105 -24.63 -21.60 17.17
N LYS A 106 -25.77 -20.90 17.19
CA LYS A 106 -26.16 -20.06 18.34
C LYS A 106 -26.39 -20.87 19.61
N CYS A 107 -27.01 -22.05 19.50
CA CYS A 107 -27.22 -22.96 20.63
C CYS A 107 -25.89 -23.52 21.15
N GLU A 108 -25.00 -23.99 20.27
CA GLU A 108 -23.66 -24.47 20.64
C GLU A 108 -22.84 -23.36 21.31
N MET A 109 -22.86 -22.14 20.76
CA MET A 109 -22.21 -20.98 21.36
C MET A 109 -22.72 -20.71 22.78
N ALA A 110 -24.03 -20.76 23.01
CA ALA A 110 -24.62 -20.57 24.35
C ALA A 110 -24.25 -21.70 25.31
N ILE A 111 -24.24 -22.95 24.84
CA ILE A 111 -23.82 -24.12 25.65
C ILE A 111 -22.36 -23.94 26.07
N TYR A 112 -21.45 -23.67 25.13
CA TYR A 112 -20.03 -23.48 25.45
C TYR A 112 -19.78 -22.28 26.37
N GLN A 113 -20.58 -21.22 26.26
CA GLN A 113 -20.50 -20.08 27.18
C GLN A 113 -20.84 -20.49 28.61
N GLU A 114 -21.95 -21.21 28.80
CA GLU A 114 -22.35 -21.69 30.12
C GLU A 114 -21.39 -22.76 30.65
N GLU A 115 -20.89 -23.67 29.81
CA GLU A 115 -19.87 -24.66 30.21
C GLU A 115 -18.58 -24.00 30.70
N LEU A 116 -18.11 -22.98 29.98
CA LEU A 116 -16.94 -22.19 30.38
C LEU A 116 -17.19 -21.47 31.70
N LYS A 117 -18.36 -20.84 31.84
CA LYS A 117 -18.77 -20.16 33.08
C LYS A 117 -18.85 -21.11 34.26
N ILE A 118 -19.46 -22.30 34.09
CA ILE A 118 -19.51 -23.34 35.11
C ILE A 118 -18.09 -23.73 35.53
N THR A 119 -17.19 -23.94 34.56
CA THR A 119 -15.78 -24.29 34.84
C THR A 119 -15.08 -23.22 35.67
N TYR A 120 -15.23 -21.94 35.30
CA TYR A 120 -14.65 -20.84 36.07
C TYR A 120 -15.27 -20.68 37.45
N LEU A 121 -16.58 -20.89 37.59
CA LEU A 121 -17.27 -20.85 38.89
C LEU A 121 -16.78 -21.99 39.80
N ILE A 122 -16.62 -23.20 39.26
CA ILE A 122 -16.05 -24.33 40.02
C ILE A 122 -14.64 -23.98 40.49
N TYR A 123 -13.78 -23.46 39.58
CA TYR A 123 -12.44 -23.01 39.95
C TYR A 123 -12.46 -21.93 41.03
N SER A 124 -13.38 -20.96 40.92
CA SER A 124 -13.52 -19.88 41.90
C SER A 124 -13.96 -20.38 43.28
N VAL A 125 -14.88 -21.36 43.32
CA VAL A 125 -15.32 -22.01 44.56
C VAL A 125 -14.18 -22.80 45.20
N LEU A 126 -13.41 -23.54 44.40
CA LEU A 126 -12.25 -24.29 44.89
C LEU A 126 -11.19 -23.37 45.50
N LEU A 127 -10.91 -22.23 44.86
CA LEU A 127 -10.01 -21.22 45.40
C LEU A 127 -10.54 -20.62 46.71
N GLU A 128 -11.83 -20.29 46.79
CA GLU A 128 -12.41 -19.78 48.05
C GLU A 128 -12.29 -20.80 49.18
N GLU A 129 -12.53 -22.08 48.87
CA GLU A 129 -12.41 -23.18 49.84
C GLU A 129 -10.96 -23.36 50.30
N GLU A 130 -9.98 -23.30 49.40
CA GLU A 130 -8.56 -23.33 49.75
C GLU A 130 -8.17 -22.17 50.68
N MET A 131 -8.60 -20.95 50.34
CA MET A 131 -8.36 -19.76 51.14
C MET A 131 -9.02 -19.86 52.52
N ARG A 132 -10.25 -20.39 52.59
CA ARG A 132 -10.98 -20.64 53.83
C ARG A 132 -10.30 -21.69 54.69
N ASN A 133 -9.82 -22.79 54.10
CA ASN A 133 -9.09 -23.84 54.81
C ASN A 133 -7.78 -23.28 55.40
N ARG A 134 -7.03 -22.51 54.60
CA ARG A 134 -5.82 -21.83 55.08
C ARG A 134 -6.10 -20.85 56.22
N GLU A 135 -7.21 -20.10 56.14
CA GLU A 135 -7.64 -19.20 57.21
C GLU A 135 -7.93 -19.97 58.51
N LEU A 136 -8.64 -21.10 58.43
CA LEU A 136 -8.94 -21.96 59.58
C LEU A 136 -7.67 -22.54 60.21
N GLU A 137 -6.73 -23.00 59.40
CA GLU A 137 -5.44 -23.51 59.89
C GLU A 137 -4.63 -22.44 60.63
N LEU A 138 -4.57 -21.22 60.10
CA LEU A 138 -3.88 -20.11 60.74
C LEU A 138 -4.57 -19.69 62.05
N LYS A 139 -5.91 -19.65 62.07
CA LYS A 139 -6.68 -19.38 63.29
C LYS A 139 -6.43 -20.45 64.36
N PHE A 140 -6.41 -21.72 63.97
CA PHE A 140 -6.12 -22.83 64.89
C PHE A 140 -4.69 -22.74 65.46
N LYS A 141 -3.69 -22.47 64.60
CA LYS A 141 -2.29 -22.24 65.03
C LYS A 141 -2.18 -21.05 66.00
N LEU A 142 -2.88 -19.95 65.72
CA LEU A 142 -2.92 -18.78 66.58
C LEU A 142 -3.52 -19.11 67.96
N GLU A 143 -4.68 -19.76 67.99
CA GLU A 143 -5.35 -20.15 69.23
C GLU A 143 -4.47 -21.05 70.09
N LYS A 144 -3.83 -22.06 69.49
CA LYS A 144 -2.89 -22.96 70.17
C LYS A 144 -1.70 -22.19 70.80
N THR A 145 -1.15 -21.23 70.07
CA THR A 145 0.03 -20.45 70.51
C THR A 145 -0.36 -19.48 71.63
N VAL A 146 -1.52 -18.83 71.53
CA VAL A 146 -2.07 -17.95 72.58
C VAL A 146 -2.38 -18.73 73.85
N ALA A 147 -2.98 -19.93 73.73
CA ALA A 147 -3.28 -20.78 74.89
C ALA A 147 -2.00 -21.21 75.64
N HIS A 148 -0.89 -21.44 74.91
CA HIS A 148 0.39 -21.80 75.52
C HIS A 148 1.04 -20.65 76.32
N LYS A 149 0.72 -19.41 75.98
CA LYS A 149 1.28 -18.20 76.59
C LYS A 149 0.78 -17.91 78.02
N VAL A 150 -0.42 -18.37 78.39
CA VAL A 150 -1.08 -17.97 79.66
C VAL A 150 -0.52 -18.73 80.88
N ARG A 151 0.74 -18.50 81.27
CA ARG A 151 1.28 -18.86 82.61
C ARG A 151 2.25 -17.81 83.16
N LYS A 152 1.90 -17.31 84.36
CA LYS A 152 2.40 -16.14 85.12
C LYS A 152 3.83 -16.26 85.67
N LEU A 153 4.43 -15.11 86.01
CA LEU A 153 5.59 -15.00 86.93
C LEU A 153 5.47 -13.75 87.84
N LYS A 154 5.27 -13.96 89.15
CA LYS A 154 5.30 -12.91 90.21
C LYS A 154 6.09 -13.31 91.48
N HIS A 155 6.92 -14.36 91.44
CA HIS A 155 7.57 -14.93 92.64
C HIS A 155 9.03 -14.50 92.87
N ILE A 156 9.69 -13.83 91.91
CA ILE A 156 11.13 -13.52 92.03
C ILE A 156 11.41 -12.24 92.82
N GLU A 157 10.55 -11.23 92.70
CA GLU A 157 10.75 -9.93 93.36
C GLU A 157 10.84 -10.10 94.89
N LEU A 158 9.93 -10.90 95.45
CA LEU A 158 9.95 -11.26 96.88
C LEU A 158 11.23 -11.99 97.30
N PHE A 159 11.76 -12.88 96.45
CA PHE A 159 13.00 -13.60 96.76
C PHE A 159 14.23 -12.68 96.74
N HIS A 160 14.24 -11.66 95.87
CA HIS A 160 15.30 -10.66 95.82
C HIS A 160 15.38 -9.85 97.12
N GLU A 161 14.24 -9.38 97.62
CA GLU A 161 14.15 -8.67 98.91
C GLU A 161 14.66 -9.53 100.09
N THR A 162 14.37 -10.83 100.09
CA THR A 162 14.88 -11.73 101.15
C THR A 162 16.37 -12.02 101.06
N TYR A 163 16.96 -11.93 99.86
CA TYR A 163 18.40 -12.06 99.67
C TYR A 163 19.12 -10.80 100.15
N ASP A 164 18.62 -9.63 99.75
CA ASP A 164 19.20 -8.33 100.13
C ASP A 164 19.18 -8.12 101.64
N ARG A 165 18.12 -8.58 102.33
CA ARG A 165 18.04 -8.58 103.79
C ARG A 165 19.16 -9.39 104.44
N VAL A 166 19.39 -10.62 103.97
CA VAL A 166 20.44 -11.50 104.52
C VAL A 166 21.84 -10.98 104.20
N VAL A 167 22.04 -10.35 103.05
CA VAL A 167 23.29 -9.65 102.73
C VAL A 167 23.52 -8.45 103.65
N ALA A 168 22.47 -7.70 103.99
CA ALA A 168 22.57 -6.57 104.90
C ALA A 168 22.89 -7.03 106.34
N GLU A 169 22.24 -8.09 106.82
CA GLU A 169 22.53 -8.74 108.11
C GLU A 169 23.99 -9.22 108.17
N ASP A 170 24.48 -9.89 107.12
CA ASP A 170 25.88 -10.33 107.03
C ASP A 170 26.88 -9.17 107.09
N LYS A 171 26.60 -8.06 106.40
CA LYS A 171 27.43 -6.84 106.47
C LYS A 171 27.36 -6.17 107.85
N ALA A 172 26.25 -6.26 108.56
CA ALA A 172 26.10 -5.73 109.91
C ALA A 172 27.01 -6.48 110.90
N LEU A 173 27.03 -7.82 110.85
CA LEU A 173 27.92 -8.66 111.67
C LEU A 173 29.41 -8.28 111.51
N ASP A 174 29.81 -7.88 110.29
CA ASP A 174 31.17 -7.43 110.03
C ASP A 174 31.52 -6.08 110.68
N LYS A 175 30.55 -5.15 110.67
CA LYS A 175 30.68 -3.82 111.30
C LYS A 175 30.61 -3.89 112.82
N GLU A 176 29.81 -4.81 113.34
CA GLU A 176 29.59 -5.02 114.77
C GLU A 176 30.73 -5.78 115.45
N PHE A 177 31.56 -6.51 114.69
CA PHE A 177 32.72 -7.22 115.24
C PHE A 177 33.58 -6.35 116.17
N ARG A 178 33.92 -5.12 115.77
CA ARG A 178 34.75 -4.24 116.60
C ARG A 178 34.02 -3.74 117.86
N LYS A 179 32.69 -3.72 117.84
CA LYS A 179 31.86 -3.33 119.00
C LYS A 179 31.75 -4.46 120.02
N GLU A 180 31.80 -5.73 119.59
CA GLU A 180 31.74 -6.92 120.46
C GLU A 180 33.01 -7.13 121.32
N PHE A 181 34.12 -6.46 120.98
CA PHE A 181 35.41 -6.59 121.66
C PHE A 181 35.96 -5.23 122.16
N PHE A 182 35.07 -4.32 122.56
CA PHE A 182 35.44 -2.99 123.07
C PHE A 182 36.24 -3.03 124.39
N ASP A 183 36.12 -4.14 125.12
CA ASP A 183 36.75 -4.44 126.41
C ASP A 183 38.23 -4.85 126.30
N ILE A 184 38.80 -4.89 125.08
CA ILE A 184 40.13 -5.42 124.78
C ILE A 184 41.01 -4.36 124.08
N PRO A 185 42.34 -4.34 124.33
CA PRO A 185 43.26 -3.45 123.63
C PRO A 185 43.19 -3.55 122.10
N THR A 186 43.24 -2.40 121.41
CA THR A 186 43.02 -2.28 119.96
C THR A 186 43.93 -3.17 119.11
N HIS A 187 45.19 -3.37 119.52
CA HIS A 187 46.13 -4.22 118.80
C HIS A 187 45.74 -5.71 118.80
N VAL A 188 45.14 -6.20 119.90
CA VAL A 188 44.62 -7.57 120.00
C VAL A 188 43.33 -7.70 119.19
N VAL A 189 42.47 -6.68 119.19
CA VAL A 189 41.25 -6.64 118.35
C VAL A 189 41.60 -6.68 116.86
N ASP A 190 42.66 -5.99 116.43
CA ASP A 190 43.13 -6.03 115.03
C ASP A 190 43.74 -7.39 114.66
N GLN A 191 44.44 -8.06 115.58
CA GLN A 191 44.92 -9.43 115.40
C GLN A 191 43.76 -10.43 115.29
N LEU A 192 42.76 -10.32 116.16
CA LEU A 192 41.54 -11.12 116.10
C LEU A 192 40.73 -10.83 114.83
N TYR A 193 40.66 -9.58 114.35
CA TYR A 193 39.96 -9.25 113.10
C TYR A 193 40.63 -9.91 111.87
N LYS A 194 41.97 -10.01 111.85
CA LYS A 194 42.67 -10.77 110.79
C LYS A 194 42.29 -12.25 110.82
N LEU A 195 42.16 -12.85 112.01
CA LEU A 195 41.69 -14.23 112.18
C LEU A 195 40.20 -14.38 111.86
N PHE A 196 39.38 -13.35 112.12
CA PHE A 196 37.95 -13.28 111.80
C PHE A 196 37.71 -13.23 110.30
N LYS A 197 38.64 -12.66 109.51
CA LYS A 197 38.59 -12.65 108.04
C LYS A 197 39.20 -13.89 107.39
N ARG A 198 39.95 -14.69 108.14
CA ARG A 198 40.56 -15.93 107.63
C ARG A 198 39.47 -16.98 107.41
N ARG A 199 39.49 -17.62 106.23
CA ARG A 199 38.58 -18.72 105.87
C ARG A 199 39.40 -19.97 105.49
N PRO A 200 38.88 -21.19 105.72
CA PRO A 200 39.55 -22.41 105.33
C PRO A 200 39.49 -22.54 103.81
N ARG A 201 40.58 -22.98 103.21
CA ARG A 201 40.60 -23.32 101.78
C ARG A 201 40.07 -24.75 101.63
N VAL A 202 38.75 -24.90 101.56
CA VAL A 202 38.15 -26.19 101.18
C VAL A 202 38.53 -26.46 99.72
N GLN A 203 39.35 -27.49 99.47
CA GLN A 203 39.81 -27.84 98.12
C GLN A 203 38.60 -28.10 97.21
N LYS A 204 38.53 -27.40 96.07
CA LYS A 204 37.57 -27.70 95.01
C LYS A 204 37.97 -29.04 94.39
N MET A 205 37.21 -30.10 94.64
CA MET A 205 37.28 -31.32 93.83
C MET A 205 36.97 -30.93 92.37
N ARG A 206 37.93 -31.19 91.49
CA ARG A 206 37.84 -31.03 90.04
C ARG A 206 36.80 -32.02 89.52
N THR A 207 35.61 -31.54 89.14
CA THR A 207 34.64 -32.36 88.41
C THR A 207 35.24 -32.67 87.03
N GLN A 208 35.60 -33.94 86.85
CA GLN A 208 35.84 -34.51 85.52
C GLN A 208 34.54 -34.43 84.73
N THR A 209 34.67 -34.00 83.48
CA THR A 209 33.62 -33.90 82.48
C THR A 209 33.18 -35.31 82.07
N ASP A 210 32.10 -35.82 82.65
CA ASP A 210 31.37 -36.95 82.07
C ASP A 210 30.31 -36.42 81.10
N ASN A 211 30.69 -36.45 79.82
CA ASN A 211 29.80 -36.40 78.68
C ASN A 211 28.93 -37.67 78.69
N ASN A 212 27.67 -37.60 79.17
CA ASN A 212 26.55 -38.28 78.52
C ASN A 212 25.15 -37.97 79.10
N SER A 213 24.27 -37.60 78.17
CA SER A 213 22.85 -37.95 78.06
C SER A 213 21.74 -37.16 78.79
N ASN A 214 20.76 -36.75 77.97
CA ASN A 214 19.34 -36.47 78.20
C ASN A 214 18.90 -35.08 78.73
N PRO A 215 18.17 -34.28 77.90
CA PRO A 215 17.67 -32.95 78.26
C PRO A 215 16.43 -32.95 79.18
N LEU A 216 16.05 -34.09 79.78
CA LEU A 216 14.90 -34.18 80.70
C LEU A 216 15.29 -34.39 82.17
N LYS A 217 16.60 -34.42 82.49
CA LYS A 217 17.13 -34.56 83.86
C LYS A 217 17.56 -33.23 84.49
N GLU A 218 17.00 -32.12 84.02
CA GLU A 218 17.44 -30.77 84.40
C GLU A 218 16.93 -30.27 85.76
N GLN A 219 16.36 -31.15 86.58
CA GLN A 219 15.79 -30.74 87.86
C GLN A 219 16.22 -31.73 88.94
N ARG A 220 17.01 -31.22 89.90
CA ARG A 220 17.36 -31.75 91.25
C ARG A 220 18.87 -31.84 91.55
N LEU A 221 19.73 -30.98 90.99
CA LEU A 221 21.14 -30.94 91.39
C LEU A 221 21.46 -30.03 92.59
N CYS A 222 20.48 -29.30 93.14
CA CYS A 222 20.72 -28.36 94.24
C CYS A 222 20.47 -28.93 95.65
N GLY A 223 19.89 -30.13 95.76
CA GLY A 223 19.48 -30.70 97.05
C GLY A 223 20.51 -31.57 97.77
N SER A 224 21.42 -32.25 97.07
CA SER A 224 22.21 -33.33 97.69
C SER A 224 23.68 -33.02 97.98
N LEU A 225 24.26 -31.98 97.35
CA LEU A 225 25.70 -31.64 97.50
C LEU A 225 25.97 -30.47 98.45
N ALA A 226 24.98 -29.60 98.69
CA ALA A 226 25.10 -28.46 99.59
C ALA A 226 25.36 -28.84 101.07
N PRO A 227 24.69 -29.86 101.65
CA PRO A 227 24.89 -30.22 103.06
C PRO A 227 26.32 -30.69 103.33
N ASP A 228 26.87 -31.47 102.41
CA ASP A 228 28.18 -32.10 102.54
C ASP A 228 29.32 -31.07 102.47
N SER A 229 29.13 -29.99 101.70
CA SER A 229 30.08 -28.86 101.63
C SER A 229 30.05 -27.94 102.86
N LEU A 230 28.87 -27.71 103.44
CA LEU A 230 28.70 -26.91 104.66
C LEU A 230 29.30 -27.64 105.87
N SER A 231 29.01 -28.94 106.00
CA SER A 231 29.58 -29.77 107.08
C SER A 231 31.12 -29.79 107.03
N LYS A 232 31.71 -29.94 105.84
CA LYS A 232 33.17 -29.87 105.65
C LYS A 232 33.75 -28.49 105.98
N MET A 233 33.02 -27.41 105.70
CA MET A 233 33.44 -26.03 106.04
C MET A 233 33.37 -25.78 107.55
N LEU A 234 32.33 -26.27 108.23
CA LEU A 234 32.18 -26.16 109.68
C LEU A 234 33.23 -27.00 110.42
N GLN A 235 33.54 -28.19 109.93
CA GLN A 235 34.62 -29.02 110.47
C GLN A 235 35.99 -28.33 110.33
N ALA A 236 36.29 -27.73 109.18
CA ALA A 236 37.51 -26.95 108.98
C ALA A 236 37.53 -25.63 109.78
N MET A 237 36.36 -25.11 110.20
CA MET A 237 36.28 -24.01 111.16
C MET A 237 36.65 -24.45 112.57
N GLU A 238 36.16 -25.62 112.98
CA GLU A 238 36.45 -26.20 114.29
C GLU A 238 37.95 -26.45 114.47
N GLU A 239 38.65 -26.93 113.44
CA GLU A 239 40.11 -27.05 113.42
C GLU A 239 40.84 -25.71 113.57
N LEU A 240 40.31 -24.61 113.01
CA LEU A 240 40.88 -23.26 113.15
C LEU A 240 40.51 -22.60 114.49
N ASP A 241 39.42 -23.02 115.14
CA ASP A 241 38.98 -22.56 116.47
C ASP A 241 39.71 -23.30 117.61
N ALA A 242 40.45 -24.36 117.28
CA ALA A 242 41.17 -25.18 118.24
C ALA A 242 42.10 -24.33 119.14
N PRO A 243 42.21 -24.65 120.45
CA PRO A 243 42.92 -23.82 121.43
C PRO A 243 44.40 -23.62 121.11
N GLU A 244 44.99 -24.48 120.28
CA GLU A 244 46.36 -24.39 119.78
C GLU A 244 46.58 -23.17 118.86
N ASN A 245 45.52 -22.63 118.27
CA ASN A 245 45.56 -21.48 117.36
C ASN A 245 45.30 -20.14 118.07
N MET A 246 45.15 -20.13 119.39
CA MET A 246 44.90 -18.94 120.19
C MET A 246 46.17 -18.07 120.30
N PRO A 247 46.08 -16.73 120.12
CA PRO A 247 47.22 -15.83 120.33
C PRO A 247 47.81 -15.92 121.75
N GLU A 248 49.14 -15.91 121.86
CA GLU A 248 49.85 -15.94 123.14
C GLU A 248 49.43 -14.75 124.03
N GLY A 249 48.96 -15.03 125.25
CA GLY A 249 48.53 -14.02 126.22
C GLY A 249 47.04 -13.65 126.20
N LEU A 250 46.22 -14.28 125.34
CA LEU A 250 44.77 -14.06 125.32
C LEU A 250 44.04 -14.90 126.38
N ASN A 251 43.01 -14.34 127.02
CA ASN A 251 42.16 -15.08 127.96
C ASN A 251 41.30 -16.12 127.20
N PRO A 252 41.26 -17.39 127.64
CA PRO A 252 40.41 -18.44 127.05
C PRO A 252 38.94 -18.05 126.87
N SER A 253 38.35 -17.29 127.80
CA SER A 253 36.95 -16.84 127.69
C SER A 253 36.73 -15.83 126.54
N ILE A 254 37.75 -15.03 126.21
CA ILE A 254 37.70 -14.10 125.08
C ILE A 254 37.83 -14.86 123.76
N TRP A 255 38.67 -15.90 123.74
CA TRP A 255 38.82 -16.79 122.57
C TRP A 255 37.52 -17.54 122.27
N GLU A 256 36.84 -18.07 123.29
CA GLU A 256 35.55 -18.74 123.12
C GLU A 256 34.48 -17.77 122.54
N ARG A 257 34.39 -16.54 123.06
CA ARG A 257 33.52 -15.49 122.52
C ARG A 257 33.86 -15.15 121.05
N PHE A 258 35.15 -15.09 120.72
CA PHE A 258 35.63 -14.89 119.35
C PHE A 258 35.23 -16.03 118.40
N CYS A 259 35.40 -17.29 118.81
CA CYS A 259 35.00 -18.45 118.02
C CYS A 259 33.50 -18.45 117.73
N VAL A 260 32.66 -18.07 118.71
CA VAL A 260 31.20 -17.92 118.51
C VAL A 260 30.88 -16.86 117.45
N VAL A 261 31.43 -15.64 117.59
CA VAL A 261 31.20 -14.55 116.62
C VAL A 261 31.71 -14.93 115.22
N ARG A 262 32.86 -15.63 115.14
CA ARG A 262 33.42 -16.14 113.89
C ARG A 262 32.52 -17.19 113.23
N ARG A 263 31.99 -18.14 113.99
CA ARG A 263 31.05 -19.17 113.50
C ARG A 263 29.75 -18.54 113.00
N THR A 264 29.16 -17.62 113.77
CA THR A 264 27.94 -16.88 113.35
C THR A 264 28.15 -16.12 112.04
N LYS A 265 29.33 -15.51 111.85
CA LYS A 265 29.68 -14.86 110.59
C LYS A 265 29.79 -15.85 109.43
N VAL A 266 30.45 -16.99 109.64
CA VAL A 266 30.61 -18.02 108.60
C VAL A 266 29.27 -18.63 108.20
N ASP A 267 28.37 -18.88 109.16
CA ASP A 267 27.01 -19.33 108.90
C ASP A 267 26.21 -18.31 108.08
N SER A 268 26.34 -17.02 108.41
CA SER A 268 25.70 -15.94 107.65
C SER A 268 26.24 -15.84 106.21
N GLU A 269 27.56 -15.90 106.03
CA GLU A 269 28.19 -15.92 104.70
C GLU A 269 27.74 -17.12 103.86
N GLN A 270 27.59 -18.30 104.48
CA GLN A 270 27.07 -19.48 103.78
C GLN A 270 25.59 -19.32 103.42
N LYS A 271 24.76 -18.74 104.31
CA LYS A 271 23.36 -18.41 103.99
C LYS A 271 23.27 -17.44 102.81
N VAL A 272 24.13 -16.41 102.76
CA VAL A 272 24.24 -15.50 101.61
C VAL A 272 24.60 -16.26 100.34
N LYS A 273 25.61 -17.15 100.38
CA LYS A 273 26.03 -17.96 99.22
C LYS A 273 24.92 -18.87 98.69
N VAL A 274 24.23 -19.58 99.58
CA VAL A 274 23.13 -20.48 99.20
C VAL A 274 21.99 -19.68 98.57
N LYS A 275 21.57 -18.58 99.21
CA LYS A 275 20.52 -17.71 98.65
C LYS A 275 20.95 -17.06 97.33
N ALA A 276 22.22 -16.69 97.17
CA ALA A 276 22.75 -16.14 95.91
C ALA A 276 22.65 -17.17 94.78
N LEU A 277 23.00 -18.44 95.04
CA LEU A 277 22.88 -19.53 94.07
C LEU A 277 21.41 -19.80 93.69
N THR A 278 20.52 -19.90 94.68
CA THR A 278 19.08 -20.08 94.41
C THR A 278 18.51 -18.90 93.63
N LEU A 279 18.92 -17.66 93.94
CA LEU A 279 18.49 -16.48 93.21
C LEU A 279 18.99 -16.48 91.77
N ALA A 280 20.24 -16.90 91.52
CA ALA A 280 20.78 -17.05 90.17
C ALA A 280 20.01 -18.12 89.37
N GLU A 281 19.67 -19.26 89.98
CA GLU A 281 18.83 -20.30 89.35
C GLU A 281 17.43 -19.77 89.01
N MET A 282 16.80 -19.03 89.94
CA MET A 282 15.48 -18.42 89.72
C MET A 282 15.52 -17.38 88.60
N GLN A 283 16.55 -16.52 88.58
CA GLN A 283 16.75 -15.52 87.51
C GLN A 283 16.96 -16.20 86.16
N ALA A 284 17.78 -17.24 86.08
CA ALA A 284 17.99 -18.01 84.85
C ALA A 284 16.69 -18.68 84.37
N PHE A 285 15.89 -19.24 85.28
CA PHE A 285 14.58 -19.80 84.95
C PHE A 285 13.63 -18.74 84.37
N VAL A 286 13.55 -17.56 84.98
CA VAL A 286 12.67 -16.48 84.49
C VAL A 286 13.17 -15.86 83.20
N GLN A 287 14.48 -15.76 83.00
CA GLN A 287 15.02 -15.31 81.72
C GLN A 287 14.63 -16.28 80.61
N ARG A 288 14.78 -17.60 80.81
CA ARG A 288 14.30 -18.63 79.86
C ARG A 288 12.81 -18.46 79.55
N ARG A 289 11.96 -18.30 80.58
CA ARG A 289 10.51 -18.07 80.39
C ARG A 289 10.18 -16.77 79.67
N ARG A 290 10.95 -15.69 79.89
CA ARG A 290 10.79 -14.41 79.17
C ARG A 290 11.17 -14.56 77.70
N ASP A 291 12.23 -15.30 77.41
CA ASP A 291 12.68 -15.53 76.04
C ASP A 291 11.68 -16.43 75.28
N GLU A 292 11.14 -17.46 75.94
CA GLU A 292 10.02 -18.27 75.43
C GLU A 292 8.76 -17.41 75.17
N ASP A 293 8.40 -16.50 76.08
CA ASP A 293 7.27 -15.58 75.90
C ASP A 293 7.48 -14.62 74.72
N LYS A 294 8.68 -14.06 74.58
CA LYS A 294 9.04 -13.21 73.43
C LYS A 294 8.99 -13.99 72.12
N ALA A 295 9.49 -15.23 72.10
CA ALA A 295 9.42 -16.10 70.92
C ALA A 295 7.96 -16.38 70.53
N ALA A 296 7.12 -16.75 71.49
CA ALA A 296 5.69 -16.97 71.27
C ALA A 296 4.96 -15.69 70.82
N GLN A 297 5.32 -14.52 71.36
CA GLN A 297 4.79 -13.22 70.91
C GLN A 297 5.15 -12.91 69.45
N GLN A 298 6.39 -13.19 69.07
CA GLN A 298 6.83 -13.00 67.70
C GLN A 298 6.11 -13.97 66.75
N GLU A 299 5.90 -15.22 67.16
CA GLU A 299 5.14 -16.21 66.40
C GLU A 299 3.66 -15.79 66.24
N ILE A 300 3.02 -15.35 67.32
CA ILE A 300 1.65 -14.79 67.28
C ILE A 300 1.58 -13.64 66.28
N LYS A 301 2.53 -12.70 66.33
CA LYS A 301 2.58 -11.55 65.41
C LYS A 301 2.75 -12.00 63.96
N ASN A 302 3.61 -12.99 63.70
CA ASN A 302 3.82 -13.54 62.36
C ASN A 302 2.53 -14.18 61.81
N ILE A 303 1.86 -15.02 62.61
CA ILE A 303 0.60 -15.67 62.22
C ILE A 303 -0.50 -14.62 61.99
N SER A 304 -0.60 -13.59 62.83
CA SER A 304 -1.58 -12.51 62.65
C SER A 304 -1.34 -11.72 61.35
N ASN A 305 -0.08 -11.44 61.01
CA ASN A 305 0.26 -10.77 59.75
C ASN A 305 -0.07 -11.63 58.53
N GLU A 306 0.19 -12.94 58.59
CA GLU A 306 -0.16 -13.87 57.51
C GLU A 306 -1.68 -13.93 57.31
N LEU A 307 -2.45 -13.95 58.40
CA LEU A 307 -3.91 -13.93 58.38
C LEU A 307 -4.45 -12.63 57.76
N GLU A 308 -3.87 -11.48 58.10
CA GLU A 308 -4.24 -10.19 57.50
C GLU A 308 -3.91 -10.15 55.99
N SER A 309 -2.78 -10.72 55.57
CA SER A 309 -2.43 -10.84 54.15
C SER A 309 -3.43 -11.72 53.40
N LEU A 310 -3.79 -12.86 53.97
CA LEU A 310 -4.78 -13.78 53.41
C LEU A 310 -6.17 -13.11 53.30
N HIS A 311 -6.56 -12.30 54.29
CA HIS A 311 -7.79 -11.51 54.22
C HIS A 311 -7.78 -10.48 53.09
N LYS A 312 -6.64 -9.82 52.84
CA LYS A 312 -6.50 -8.88 51.71
C LYS A 312 -6.63 -9.60 50.38
N GLU A 313 -5.98 -10.75 50.23
CA GLU A 313 -6.06 -11.58 49.03
C GLU A 313 -7.48 -12.10 48.79
N LYS A 314 -8.13 -12.63 49.83
CA LYS A 314 -9.55 -13.04 49.78
C LYS A 314 -10.46 -11.88 49.41
N ASN A 315 -10.28 -10.70 50.00
CA ASN A 315 -11.09 -9.52 49.66
C ASN A 315 -10.88 -9.09 48.20
N HIS A 316 -9.64 -9.08 47.73
CA HIS A 316 -9.34 -8.75 46.33
C HIS A 316 -10.06 -9.72 45.38
N PHE A 317 -9.93 -11.03 45.63
CA PHE A 317 -10.61 -12.07 44.87
C PHE A 317 -12.14 -11.94 44.88
N LEU A 318 -12.75 -11.62 46.04
CA LEU A 318 -14.20 -11.41 46.13
C LEU A 318 -14.69 -10.15 45.40
N THR A 319 -13.84 -9.14 45.27
CA THR A 319 -14.15 -7.92 44.53
C THR A 319 -13.84 -8.02 43.03
N ASP A 320 -12.93 -8.90 42.64
CA ASP A 320 -12.54 -9.12 41.25
C ASP A 320 -13.54 -10.08 40.58
N LEU A 321 -14.62 -9.49 40.07
CA LEU A 321 -15.70 -10.24 39.46
C LEU A 321 -15.35 -10.65 38.04
N MET A 322 -15.37 -11.95 37.78
CA MET A 322 -15.26 -12.49 36.43
C MET A 322 -16.46 -12.06 35.58
N VAL A 323 -16.18 -11.37 34.47
CA VAL A 323 -17.18 -10.99 33.46
C VAL A 323 -16.84 -11.67 32.13
N GLN A 324 -17.78 -12.47 31.62
CA GLN A 324 -17.65 -13.08 30.31
C GLN A 324 -18.20 -12.12 29.23
N VAL A 325 -17.36 -11.80 28.24
CA VAL A 325 -17.73 -10.92 27.12
C VAL A 325 -17.63 -11.69 25.81
N ILE A 326 -18.65 -11.57 24.99
CA ILE A 326 -18.72 -12.24 23.68
C ILE A 326 -18.23 -11.26 22.62
N LEU A 327 -17.12 -11.59 21.98
CA LEU A 327 -16.51 -10.78 20.92
C LEU A 327 -16.55 -11.54 19.60
N LYS A 328 -16.77 -10.82 18.50
CA LYS A 328 -16.70 -11.39 17.14
C LYS A 328 -15.25 -11.54 16.71
N GLN A 329 -14.98 -12.52 15.86
CA GLN A 329 -13.69 -12.67 15.19
C GLN A 329 -13.35 -11.36 14.44
N GLY A 330 -12.14 -10.83 14.67
CA GLY A 330 -11.70 -9.53 14.18
C GLY A 330 -11.88 -8.35 15.16
N GLN A 331 -12.58 -8.55 16.29
CA GLN A 331 -12.54 -7.62 17.43
C GLN A 331 -11.44 -7.97 18.44
N VAL A 332 -10.80 -9.14 18.26
CA VAL A 332 -9.68 -9.62 19.04
C VAL A 332 -8.46 -9.57 18.12
N GLU A 333 -7.48 -8.74 18.47
CA GLU A 333 -6.26 -8.49 17.66
C GLU A 333 -5.10 -9.42 18.03
N LEU A 334 -5.38 -10.53 18.72
CA LEU A 334 -4.36 -11.52 19.08
C LEU A 334 -4.21 -12.55 17.97
N SER A 335 -2.97 -12.83 17.59
CA SER A 335 -2.63 -13.98 16.76
C SER A 335 -2.90 -15.26 17.54
N THR A 336 -4.02 -15.91 17.26
CA THR A 336 -4.39 -17.23 17.79
C THR A 336 -3.50 -18.29 17.14
N THR A 337 -2.22 -18.31 17.53
CA THR A 337 -1.24 -19.28 17.01
C THR A 337 -1.38 -20.62 17.75
N ASP A 338 -1.93 -20.59 18.97
CA ASP A 338 -2.11 -21.75 19.84
C ASP A 338 -3.58 -22.13 20.02
N LEU A 339 -3.82 -23.40 20.38
CA LEU A 339 -5.14 -23.97 20.68
C LEU A 339 -5.83 -23.27 21.87
N THR A 340 -5.04 -22.63 22.73
CA THR A 340 -5.50 -21.74 23.81
C THR A 340 -4.87 -20.37 23.60
N ALA A 341 -5.71 -19.37 23.29
CA ALA A 341 -5.26 -17.99 23.22
C ALA A 341 -4.93 -17.49 24.63
N ASP A 342 -3.69 -17.05 24.84
CA ASP A 342 -3.28 -16.37 26.07
C ASP A 342 -3.71 -14.90 26.00
N TYR A 343 -4.53 -14.48 26.96
CA TYR A 343 -5.08 -13.11 27.07
C TYR A 343 -4.40 -12.31 28.18
N THR A 344 -3.34 -12.82 28.80
CA THR A 344 -2.70 -12.20 29.98
C THR A 344 -2.18 -10.79 29.70
N ASP A 345 -1.68 -10.53 28.48
CA ASP A 345 -1.20 -9.22 28.03
C ASP A 345 -2.22 -8.46 27.15
N SER A 346 -3.51 -8.75 27.32
CA SER A 346 -4.57 -8.12 26.54
C SER A 346 -5.32 -7.04 27.31
N VAL A 347 -5.71 -5.97 26.61
CA VAL A 347 -6.45 -4.84 27.19
C VAL A 347 -7.79 -4.67 26.48
N LEU A 348 -8.86 -4.62 27.25
CA LEU A 348 -10.19 -4.31 26.72
C LEU A 348 -10.31 -2.81 26.44
N THR A 349 -10.40 -2.45 25.16
CA THR A 349 -10.55 -1.05 24.74
C THR A 349 -11.98 -0.78 24.25
N HIS A 350 -12.54 0.37 24.62
CA HIS A 350 -13.87 0.75 24.14
C HIS A 350 -13.86 1.02 22.63
N ARG A 351 -14.87 0.49 21.92
CA ARG A 351 -15.00 0.58 20.46
C ARG A 351 -14.94 2.00 19.92
N SER A 352 -15.41 3.01 20.68
CA SER A 352 -15.38 4.40 20.23
C SER A 352 -13.98 4.86 19.89
N VAL A 353 -12.96 4.44 20.66
CA VAL A 353 -11.57 4.83 20.45
C VAL A 353 -11.10 4.37 19.07
N VAL A 354 -11.36 3.10 18.73
CA VAL A 354 -11.02 2.53 17.42
C VAL A 354 -11.81 3.21 16.29
N GLU A 355 -13.09 3.51 16.52
CA GLU A 355 -13.91 4.23 15.54
C GLU A 355 -13.45 5.68 15.32
N ASP A 356 -13.03 6.36 16.38
CA ASP A 356 -12.45 7.71 16.32
C ASP A 356 -11.16 7.71 15.51
N PHE A 357 -10.25 6.77 15.79
CA PHE A 357 -9.05 6.60 14.97
C PHE A 357 -9.38 6.28 13.51
N ASN A 358 -10.34 5.39 13.26
CA ASN A 358 -10.77 5.07 11.90
C ASN A 358 -11.43 6.24 11.19
N ARG A 359 -12.13 7.13 11.90
CA ARG A 359 -12.64 8.40 11.36
C ARG A 359 -11.48 9.31 10.96
N ILE A 360 -10.52 9.51 11.85
CA ILE A 360 -9.34 10.35 11.60
C ILE A 360 -8.54 9.82 10.39
N ILE A 361 -8.29 8.50 10.34
CA ILE A 361 -7.58 7.85 9.23
C ILE A 361 -8.31 8.08 7.91
N ARG A 362 -9.65 7.96 7.88
CA ARG A 362 -10.45 8.24 6.68
C ARG A 362 -10.35 9.70 6.25
N THR A 363 -10.50 10.64 7.17
CA THR A 363 -10.38 12.08 6.87
C THR A 363 -8.99 12.42 6.32
N LEU A 364 -7.92 11.87 6.90
CA LEU A 364 -6.55 12.04 6.36
C LEU A 364 -6.39 11.39 4.99
N GLY A 365 -7.01 10.22 4.77
CA GLY A 365 -7.06 9.56 3.47
C GLY A 365 -7.74 10.41 2.40
N GLU A 366 -8.89 11.01 2.72
CA GLU A 366 -9.63 11.92 1.85
C GLU A 366 -8.81 13.17 1.52
N GLN A 367 -8.16 13.79 2.51
CA GLN A 367 -7.26 14.92 2.30
C GLN A 367 -6.08 14.58 1.38
N LYS A 368 -5.49 13.39 1.55
CA LYS A 368 -4.42 12.90 0.68
C LYS A 368 -4.92 12.73 -0.76
N ILE A 369 -6.10 12.14 -0.95
CA ILE A 369 -6.70 11.96 -2.27
C ILE A 369 -6.99 13.31 -2.92
N ALA A 370 -7.56 14.27 -2.17
CA ALA A 370 -7.83 15.61 -2.67
C ALA A 370 -6.55 16.29 -3.15
N SER A 371 -5.48 16.25 -2.33
CA SER A 371 -4.16 16.78 -2.72
C SER A 371 -3.58 16.08 -3.95
N MET A 372 -3.77 14.77 -4.08
CA MET A 372 -3.36 14.02 -5.27
C MET A 372 -4.13 14.43 -6.52
N VAL A 373 -5.43 14.71 -6.41
CA VAL A 373 -6.27 15.20 -7.50
C VAL A 373 -5.82 16.60 -7.93
N GLU A 374 -5.59 17.51 -6.99
CA GLU A 374 -5.06 18.84 -7.27
C GLU A 374 -3.71 18.77 -8.00
N CYS A 375 -2.79 17.92 -7.54
CA CYS A 375 -1.51 17.70 -8.22
C CYS A 375 -1.68 17.16 -9.64
N LYS A 376 -2.63 16.23 -9.86
CA LYS A 376 -2.95 15.68 -11.18
C LYS A 376 -3.49 16.77 -12.10
N ASP A 377 -4.42 17.59 -11.62
CA ASP A 377 -5.03 18.66 -12.42
C ASP A 377 -4.05 19.79 -12.71
N PHE A 378 -3.17 20.12 -11.75
CA PHE A 378 -2.06 21.06 -11.97
C PHE A 378 -1.12 20.57 -13.09
N ARG A 379 -0.73 19.28 -13.07
CA ARG A 379 0.08 18.68 -14.15
C ARG A 379 -0.64 18.73 -15.51
N LYS A 380 -1.95 18.46 -15.54
CA LYS A 380 -2.77 18.59 -16.75
C LYS A 380 -2.74 20.02 -17.29
N GLY A 381 -2.87 21.02 -16.41
CA GLY A 381 -2.76 22.44 -16.76
C GLY A 381 -1.40 22.80 -17.35
N ILE A 382 -0.30 22.30 -16.76
CA ILE A 382 1.05 22.50 -17.31
C ILE A 382 1.17 21.92 -18.73
N ILE A 383 0.69 20.70 -18.96
CA ILE A 383 0.74 20.06 -20.28
C ILE A 383 -0.05 20.86 -21.31
N GLN A 384 -1.24 21.35 -20.94
CA GLN A 384 -2.05 22.19 -21.81
C GLN A 384 -1.33 23.50 -22.16
N LEU A 385 -0.78 24.20 -21.17
CA LEU A 385 -0.02 25.44 -21.41
C LEU A 385 1.22 25.20 -22.29
N GLN A 386 1.92 24.08 -22.11
CA GLN A 386 3.04 23.71 -22.97
C GLN A 386 2.60 23.47 -24.42
N TRP A 387 1.45 22.83 -24.62
CA TRP A 387 0.88 22.64 -25.95
C TRP A 387 0.48 23.97 -26.59
N GLU A 388 -0.20 24.85 -25.85
CA GLU A 388 -0.59 26.19 -26.32
C GLU A 388 0.64 27.01 -26.70
N HIS A 389 1.68 27.01 -25.87
CA HIS A 389 2.95 27.68 -26.14
C HIS A 389 3.63 27.13 -27.41
N LYS A 390 3.61 25.81 -27.64
CA LYS A 390 4.13 25.20 -28.86
C LYS A 390 3.31 25.62 -30.08
N MET A 391 1.99 25.67 -29.96
CA MET A 391 1.08 26.12 -31.01
C MET A 391 1.38 27.57 -31.42
N MET A 392 1.46 28.48 -30.44
CA MET A 392 1.82 29.88 -30.65
C MET A 392 3.21 30.03 -31.30
N ARG A 393 4.20 29.22 -30.89
CA ARG A 393 5.53 29.23 -31.51
C ARG A 393 5.47 28.84 -32.99
N MET A 394 4.71 27.80 -33.34
CA MET A 394 4.52 27.41 -34.75
C MET A 394 3.81 28.50 -35.55
N GLN A 395 2.83 29.19 -34.96
CA GLN A 395 2.19 30.34 -35.61
C GLN A 395 3.17 31.49 -35.84
N ILE A 396 4.04 31.78 -34.87
CA ILE A 396 5.11 32.78 -35.02
C ILE A 396 6.05 32.38 -36.15
N GLU A 397 6.46 31.11 -36.23
CA GLU A 397 7.32 30.60 -37.31
C GLU A 397 6.64 30.68 -38.69
N ASP A 398 5.35 30.35 -38.78
CA ASP A 398 4.55 30.47 -40.01
C ASP A 398 4.43 31.94 -40.45
N LEU A 399 4.09 32.85 -39.53
CA LEU A 399 4.02 34.29 -39.81
C LEU A 399 5.39 34.85 -40.22
N ASN A 400 6.47 34.45 -39.56
CA ASN A 400 7.82 34.85 -39.95
C ASN A 400 8.19 34.30 -41.34
N SER A 401 7.76 33.09 -41.67
CA SER A 401 7.97 32.51 -43.00
C SER A 401 7.19 33.28 -44.07
N LYS A 402 5.90 33.57 -43.83
CA LYS A 402 5.09 34.44 -44.69
C LYS A 402 5.69 35.83 -44.87
N ALA A 403 6.20 36.43 -43.79
CA ALA A 403 6.87 37.73 -43.86
C ALA A 403 8.14 37.66 -44.73
N ARG A 404 8.95 36.60 -44.59
CA ARG A 404 10.10 36.35 -45.48
C ARG A 404 9.65 36.16 -46.92
N ASP A 405 8.59 35.39 -47.17
CA ASP A 405 8.07 35.16 -48.51
C ASP A 405 7.60 36.46 -49.17
N ILE A 406 6.94 37.35 -48.42
CA ILE A 406 6.55 38.69 -48.89
C ILE A 406 7.79 39.55 -49.16
N GLN A 407 8.79 39.54 -48.28
CA GLN A 407 10.04 40.28 -48.51
C GLN A 407 10.83 39.77 -49.72
N MET A 408 10.80 38.46 -49.95
CA MET A 408 11.47 37.80 -51.08
C MET A 408 10.63 37.82 -52.36
N LEU A 409 9.37 38.27 -52.29
CA LEU A 409 8.49 38.42 -53.44
C LEU A 409 9.08 39.44 -54.40
N ARG A 410 9.63 38.95 -55.50
CA ARG A 410 10.05 39.80 -56.61
C ARG A 410 8.81 40.18 -57.40
N LEU A 411 8.45 41.47 -57.35
CA LEU A 411 7.41 42.02 -58.21
C LEU A 411 7.86 41.90 -59.66
N THR A 412 6.97 41.42 -60.52
CA THR A 412 7.21 41.41 -61.97
C THR A 412 7.35 42.86 -62.45
N GLU A 413 8.12 43.08 -63.51
CA GLU A 413 8.38 44.41 -64.08
C GLU A 413 7.07 45.18 -64.33
N ASP A 414 6.04 44.51 -64.87
CA ASP A 414 4.70 45.06 -65.09
C ASP A 414 3.98 45.53 -63.80
N GLN A 415 4.19 44.83 -62.68
CA GLN A 415 3.56 45.15 -61.39
C GLN A 415 4.29 46.29 -60.68
N GLN A 416 5.62 46.33 -60.80
CA GLN A 416 6.44 47.42 -60.29
C GLN A 416 6.18 48.72 -61.05
N ASP A 417 6.02 48.61 -62.38
CA ASP A 417 5.52 49.69 -63.22
C ASP A 417 4.09 50.09 -62.85
N TYR A 418 3.23 49.19 -62.36
CA TYR A 418 1.87 49.53 -61.94
C TYR A 418 1.84 50.33 -60.62
N LEU A 419 2.67 49.96 -59.65
CA LEU A 419 2.70 50.55 -58.30
C LEU A 419 3.45 51.89 -58.22
N ASN A 420 4.47 52.12 -59.05
CA ASN A 420 5.30 53.34 -59.02
C ASN A 420 4.68 54.56 -59.74
N LYS A 421 3.38 54.56 -60.04
CA LYS A 421 2.76 55.53 -60.96
C LYS A 421 2.22 56.78 -60.28
N THR A 422 3.10 57.76 -60.10
CA THR A 422 2.71 59.18 -59.97
C THR A 422 2.72 59.92 -61.32
N ASP A 423 3.24 59.28 -62.39
CA ASP A 423 3.60 60.00 -63.63
C ASP A 423 3.16 59.31 -64.93
N ARG A 424 2.01 58.59 -64.91
CA ARG A 424 1.41 58.03 -66.14
C ARG A 424 1.08 59.14 -67.14
N ASP A 425 0.52 60.24 -66.66
CA ASP A 425 0.05 61.32 -67.51
C ASP A 425 1.20 62.04 -68.21
N SER A 426 2.37 62.23 -67.56
CA SER A 426 3.50 62.87 -68.25
C SER A 426 4.14 61.96 -69.30
N ARG A 427 4.20 60.64 -69.08
CA ARG A 427 4.77 59.71 -70.07
C ARG A 427 3.84 59.53 -71.27
N VAL A 428 2.54 59.40 -71.03
CA VAL A 428 1.52 59.38 -72.10
C VAL A 428 1.52 60.72 -72.85
N SER A 429 1.55 61.86 -72.15
CA SER A 429 1.62 63.18 -72.78
C SER A 429 2.89 63.37 -73.63
N LYS A 430 4.06 62.94 -73.14
CA LYS A 430 5.32 62.96 -73.92
C LYS A 430 5.23 62.08 -75.17
N GLN A 431 4.64 60.90 -75.05
CA GLN A 431 4.52 59.96 -76.16
C GLN A 431 3.51 60.44 -77.21
N VAL A 432 2.39 61.02 -76.77
CA VAL A 432 1.43 61.71 -77.64
C VAL A 432 2.08 62.90 -78.34
N SER A 433 2.85 63.74 -77.64
CA SER A 433 3.55 64.89 -78.24
C SER A 433 4.57 64.47 -79.31
N ILE A 434 5.29 63.36 -79.11
CA ILE A 434 6.22 62.81 -80.11
C ILE A 434 5.45 62.31 -81.34
N LEU A 435 4.32 61.63 -81.13
CA LEU A 435 3.48 61.13 -82.22
C LEU A 435 2.87 62.29 -83.04
N GLU A 436 2.36 63.33 -82.38
CA GLU A 436 1.82 64.52 -83.06
C GLU A 436 2.89 65.25 -83.90
N LYS A 437 4.11 65.39 -83.38
CA LYS A 437 5.25 65.94 -84.15
C LYS A 437 5.61 65.06 -85.35
N THR A 438 5.50 63.75 -85.21
CA THR A 438 5.77 62.81 -86.30
C THR A 438 4.69 62.90 -87.39
N ILE A 439 3.42 62.98 -87.00
CA ILE A 439 2.29 63.12 -87.92
C ILE A 439 2.41 64.42 -88.72
N THR A 440 2.62 65.56 -88.06
CA THR A 440 2.77 66.87 -88.73
C THR A 440 3.96 66.90 -89.70
N PHE A 441 5.07 66.24 -89.36
CA PHE A 441 6.20 66.07 -90.27
C PHE A 441 5.84 65.21 -91.49
N GLN A 442 5.13 64.09 -91.28
CA GLN A 442 4.67 63.21 -92.36
C GLN A 442 3.68 63.93 -93.29
N GLU A 443 2.73 64.70 -92.75
CA GLU A 443 1.78 65.50 -93.51
C GLU A 443 2.49 66.53 -94.39
N LYS A 444 3.45 67.27 -93.83
CA LYS A 444 4.24 68.26 -94.59
C LYS A 444 5.05 67.59 -95.72
N THR A 445 5.64 66.43 -95.44
CA THR A 445 6.38 65.64 -96.43
C THR A 445 5.45 65.12 -97.53
N HIS A 446 4.26 64.65 -97.16
CA HIS A 446 3.25 64.19 -98.11
C HIS A 446 2.77 65.32 -99.01
N GLN A 447 2.52 66.51 -98.45
CA GLN A 447 2.11 67.69 -99.22
C GLN A 447 3.17 68.12 -100.24
N GLN A 448 4.46 68.08 -99.87
CA GLN A 448 5.56 68.32 -100.81
C GLN A 448 5.62 67.27 -101.93
N SER A 449 5.42 65.99 -101.59
CA SER A 449 5.37 64.90 -102.57
C SER A 449 4.20 65.05 -103.55
N LEU A 450 3.02 65.44 -103.05
CA LEU A 450 1.84 65.73 -103.89
C LEU A 450 2.12 66.89 -104.84
N GLN A 451 2.70 68.00 -104.37
CA GLN A 451 3.07 69.11 -105.24
C GLN A 451 4.08 68.68 -106.32
N HIS A 452 5.06 67.84 -105.97
CA HIS A 452 6.01 67.30 -106.95
C HIS A 452 5.31 66.41 -108.00
N ARG A 453 4.38 65.56 -107.57
CA ARG A 453 3.58 64.71 -108.48
C ARG A 453 2.71 65.55 -109.41
N ILE A 454 2.05 66.60 -108.92
CA ILE A 454 1.26 67.53 -109.74
C ILE A 454 2.13 68.18 -110.82
N LYS A 455 3.28 68.73 -110.46
CA LYS A 455 4.25 69.31 -111.43
C LYS A 455 4.73 68.28 -112.46
N LYS A 456 4.92 67.03 -112.04
CA LYS A 456 5.31 65.93 -112.93
C LYS A 456 4.19 65.57 -113.91
N ILE A 457 2.93 65.54 -113.46
CA ILE A 457 1.75 65.33 -114.31
C ILE A 457 1.62 66.46 -115.34
N GLU A 458 1.78 67.72 -114.94
CA GLU A 458 1.77 68.86 -115.88
C GLU A 458 2.84 68.72 -116.97
N LYS A 459 4.06 68.32 -116.60
CA LYS A 459 5.15 68.09 -117.54
C LYS A 459 4.84 66.96 -118.52
N LEU A 460 4.28 65.85 -118.03
CA LEU A 460 3.85 64.72 -118.86
C LEU A 460 2.71 65.11 -119.80
N ASN A 461 1.72 65.87 -119.34
CA ASN A 461 0.63 66.39 -120.19
C ASN A 461 1.15 67.31 -121.30
N ARG A 462 2.11 68.19 -121.01
CA ARG A 462 2.78 69.01 -122.05
C ARG A 462 3.51 68.12 -123.07
N GLN A 463 4.16 67.05 -122.60
CA GLN A 463 4.85 66.12 -123.48
C GLN A 463 3.89 65.28 -124.33
N ALA A 464 2.76 64.87 -123.76
CA ALA A 464 1.67 64.19 -124.47
C ALA A 464 1.07 65.10 -125.55
N ALA A 465 0.81 66.38 -125.26
CA ALA A 465 0.34 67.35 -126.26
C ALA A 465 1.37 67.58 -127.39
N ARG A 466 2.66 67.63 -127.07
CA ARG A 466 3.74 67.68 -128.09
C ARG A 466 3.76 66.40 -128.95
N LYS A 467 3.59 65.22 -128.35
CA LYS A 467 3.49 63.96 -129.10
C LYS A 467 2.22 63.90 -129.96
N ALA A 468 1.08 64.38 -129.48
CA ALA A 468 -0.15 64.46 -130.26
C ALA A 468 0.04 65.33 -131.51
N LYS A 469 0.67 66.51 -131.38
CA LYS A 469 1.04 67.35 -132.54
C LYS A 469 2.00 66.66 -133.51
N LYS A 470 2.96 65.88 -132.98
CA LYS A 470 3.86 65.08 -133.83
C LYS A 470 3.10 63.97 -134.55
N ASN A 471 2.18 63.27 -133.88
CA ASN A 471 1.34 62.24 -134.47
C ASN A 471 0.45 62.81 -135.58
N THR A 472 -0.17 63.98 -135.39
CA THR A 472 -0.94 64.63 -136.47
C THR A 472 -0.06 65.01 -137.66
N THR A 473 1.20 65.37 -137.41
CA THR A 473 2.17 65.67 -138.50
C THR A 473 2.55 64.38 -139.25
N VAL A 474 2.74 63.27 -138.54
CA VAL A 474 3.03 61.95 -139.14
C VAL A 474 1.80 61.40 -139.88
N GLU A 475 0.59 61.59 -139.36
CA GLU A 475 -0.66 61.25 -140.06
C GLU A 475 -0.82 62.05 -141.35
N GLN A 476 -0.41 63.33 -141.37
CA GLN A 476 -0.37 64.14 -142.59
C GLN A 476 0.70 63.70 -143.60
N GLN A 477 1.77 63.04 -143.16
CA GLN A 477 2.85 62.49 -144.01
C GLN A 477 2.59 61.04 -144.45
N LEU A 478 1.60 60.37 -143.87
CA LEU A 478 1.24 58.98 -144.16
C LEU A 478 0.88 58.72 -145.65
N PRO A 479 0.18 59.63 -146.37
CA PRO A 479 -0.12 59.43 -147.79
C PRO A 479 1.13 59.36 -148.68
N ASP A 480 2.14 60.20 -148.42
CA ASP A 480 3.39 60.24 -149.21
C ASP A 480 4.27 59.00 -148.96
N VAL A 481 4.27 58.49 -147.72
CA VAL A 481 4.96 57.23 -147.37
C VAL A 481 4.24 56.03 -147.96
N GLN A 482 2.91 56.06 -148.10
CA GLN A 482 2.13 55.03 -148.78
C GLN A 482 2.48 54.94 -150.28
N VAL A 483 2.76 56.08 -150.94
CA VAL A 483 3.20 56.15 -152.34
C VAL A 483 4.60 55.58 -152.51
N THR A 484 5.56 55.95 -151.64
CA THR A 484 6.93 55.39 -151.70
C THR A 484 6.99 53.89 -151.33
N VAL A 485 6.07 53.39 -150.50
CA VAL A 485 5.94 51.95 -150.21
C VAL A 485 5.28 51.19 -151.37
N ALA A 486 4.33 51.81 -152.11
CA ALA A 486 3.78 51.24 -153.33
C ALA A 486 4.85 51.17 -154.45
N GLU A 487 5.67 52.20 -154.59
CA GLU A 487 6.82 52.22 -155.52
C GLU A 487 7.88 51.17 -155.15
N ARG A 488 8.19 50.98 -153.85
CA ARG A 488 9.11 49.92 -153.39
C ARG A 488 8.53 48.51 -153.47
N ARG A 489 7.21 48.35 -153.38
CA ARG A 489 6.54 47.04 -153.62
C ARG A 489 6.65 46.62 -155.09
N HIS A 490 6.53 47.57 -156.01
CA HIS A 490 6.70 47.33 -157.45
C HIS A 490 8.16 47.01 -157.84
N VAL A 491 9.15 47.47 -157.07
CA VAL A 491 10.58 47.12 -157.25
C VAL A 491 10.90 45.75 -156.62
N CYS A 492 10.25 45.36 -155.53
CA CYS A 492 10.41 44.02 -154.92
C CYS A 492 9.69 42.89 -155.68
N GLU A 493 8.69 43.20 -156.52
CA GLU A 493 8.04 42.22 -157.41
C GLU A 493 8.83 41.94 -158.70
N ALA A 494 9.83 42.76 -159.04
CA ALA A 494 10.68 42.61 -160.23
C ALA A 494 11.99 41.82 -159.99
N ILE A 495 12.26 41.38 -158.76
CA ILE A 495 13.43 40.55 -158.43
C ILE A 495 12.96 39.35 -157.60
N GLY A 496 12.75 38.22 -158.29
CA GLY A 496 12.51 36.95 -157.64
C GLY A 496 13.76 36.48 -156.90
N ASN A 497 13.69 36.40 -155.57
CA ASN A 497 14.47 35.47 -154.77
C ASN A 497 13.75 35.19 -153.44
N LYS A 498 13.42 33.91 -153.25
CA LYS A 498 12.88 33.35 -152.01
C LYS A 498 14.02 33.08 -151.01
N THR A 499 13.65 33.17 -149.73
CA THR A 499 14.18 32.40 -148.58
C THR A 499 15.57 32.71 -148.00
N VAL A 500 15.67 32.46 -146.68
CA VAL A 500 16.84 32.44 -145.79
C VAL A 500 17.16 33.73 -145.01
N ILE A 501 16.27 34.17 -144.11
CA ILE A 501 16.69 34.93 -142.89
C ILE A 501 15.74 34.68 -141.68
N PRO A 502 15.65 33.46 -141.12
CA PRO A 502 15.32 33.32 -139.69
C PRO A 502 16.48 32.75 -138.85
N GLU A 503 17.29 31.86 -139.42
CA GLU A 503 18.30 31.09 -138.66
C GLU A 503 19.48 31.95 -138.18
N ARG A 504 19.92 32.92 -139.00
CA ARG A 504 21.02 33.83 -138.63
C ARG A 504 20.68 34.75 -137.45
N TYR A 505 19.39 35.07 -137.26
CA TYR A 505 18.92 35.85 -136.11
C TYR A 505 18.88 34.99 -134.84
N GLN A 506 18.56 33.71 -134.99
CA GLN A 506 18.51 32.74 -133.90
C GLN A 506 19.92 32.36 -133.40
N GLU A 507 20.91 32.25 -134.30
CA GLU A 507 22.32 32.06 -133.93
C GLU A 507 22.91 33.25 -133.16
N ILE A 508 22.56 34.49 -133.54
CA ILE A 508 23.03 35.71 -132.84
C ILE A 508 22.46 35.76 -131.41
N LEU A 509 21.18 35.36 -131.24
CA LEU A 509 20.57 35.28 -129.92
C LEU A 509 21.17 34.16 -129.06
N GLN A 510 21.47 33.00 -129.65
CA GLN A 510 22.15 31.91 -128.93
C GLN A 510 23.58 32.29 -128.52
N LYS A 511 24.33 32.96 -129.41
CA LYS A 511 25.69 33.44 -129.10
C LYS A 511 25.69 34.46 -127.97
N ARG A 512 24.73 35.40 -127.97
CA ARG A 512 24.58 36.40 -126.89
C ARG A 512 24.21 35.76 -125.55
N ASN A 513 23.30 34.79 -125.54
CA ASN A 513 22.94 34.07 -124.31
C ASN A 513 24.12 33.25 -123.75
N LEU A 514 24.94 32.65 -124.62
CA LEU A 514 26.16 31.95 -124.19
C LEU A 514 27.23 32.92 -123.65
N GLU A 515 27.37 34.11 -124.25
CA GLU A 515 28.27 35.15 -123.73
C GLU A 515 27.81 35.70 -122.36
N ASP A 516 26.51 35.88 -122.16
CA ASP A 516 25.97 36.32 -120.86
C ASP A 516 26.10 35.20 -119.80
N LEU A 517 25.94 33.92 -120.18
CA LEU A 517 26.18 32.78 -119.28
C LEU A 517 27.67 32.64 -118.89
N ALA A 518 28.58 32.82 -119.86
CA ALA A 518 30.02 32.79 -119.60
C ALA A 518 30.46 33.95 -118.69
N ARG A 519 29.82 35.12 -118.80
CA ARG A 519 30.07 36.27 -117.93
C ARG A 519 29.61 35.99 -116.49
N ALA A 520 28.42 35.42 -116.30
CA ALA A 520 27.95 35.02 -114.97
C ALA A 520 28.84 33.94 -114.33
N GLN A 521 29.28 32.94 -115.12
CA GLN A 521 30.22 31.92 -114.63
C GLN A 521 31.60 32.50 -114.27
N ALA A 522 32.06 33.53 -114.98
CA ALA A 522 33.30 34.23 -114.65
C ALA A 522 33.18 35.05 -113.36
N GLU A 523 32.03 35.66 -113.10
CA GLU A 523 31.74 36.35 -111.83
C GLU A 523 31.70 35.36 -110.64
N ASP A 524 31.05 34.20 -110.82
CA ASP A 524 31.01 33.15 -109.79
C ASP A 524 32.39 32.53 -109.53
N LEU A 525 33.19 32.32 -110.58
CA LEU A 525 34.58 31.87 -110.42
C LEU A 525 35.43 32.92 -109.70
N ALA A 526 35.30 34.20 -110.04
CA ALA A 526 36.00 35.27 -109.34
C ALA A 526 35.64 35.32 -107.85
N PHE A 527 34.36 35.10 -107.52
CA PHE A 527 33.89 34.98 -106.14
C PHE A 527 34.50 33.76 -105.43
N LEU A 528 34.49 32.59 -106.05
CA LEU A 528 35.07 31.36 -105.48
C LEU A 528 36.60 31.45 -105.32
N TRP A 529 37.30 32.09 -106.26
CA TRP A 529 38.74 32.37 -106.14
C TRP A 529 39.05 33.34 -104.99
N ALA A 530 38.24 34.40 -104.82
CA ALA A 530 38.36 35.31 -103.69
C ALA A 530 38.12 34.59 -102.35
N GLU A 531 37.19 33.65 -102.32
CA GLU A 531 36.88 32.86 -101.11
C GLU A 531 37.97 31.83 -100.80
N VAL A 532 38.58 31.20 -101.82
CA VAL A 532 39.76 30.34 -101.67
C VAL A 532 40.97 31.14 -101.17
N GLU A 533 41.18 32.35 -101.69
CA GLU A 533 42.26 33.25 -101.23
C GLU A 533 42.01 33.71 -99.80
N ARG A 534 40.75 34.03 -99.44
CA ARG A 534 40.33 34.33 -98.06
C ARG A 534 40.58 33.16 -97.11
N LEU A 535 40.33 31.92 -97.55
CA LEU A 535 40.58 30.71 -96.77
C LEU A 535 42.09 30.37 -96.67
N ARG A 536 42.89 30.68 -97.70
CA ARG A 536 44.36 30.61 -97.65
C ARG A 536 44.93 31.62 -96.66
N MET A 537 44.45 32.87 -96.69
CA MET A 537 44.84 33.94 -95.74
C MET A 537 44.45 33.63 -94.29
N LYS A 538 43.44 32.76 -94.07
CA LYS A 538 43.03 32.30 -92.74
C LYS A 538 43.91 31.17 -92.18
N ASN A 539 44.55 30.37 -93.04
CA ASN A 539 45.38 29.22 -92.64
C ASN A 539 46.90 29.46 -92.72
N PHE A 540 47.36 30.50 -93.43
CA PHE A 540 48.76 30.96 -93.44
C PHE A 540 48.81 32.50 -93.45
N PRO A 541 49.30 33.17 -92.40
CA PRO A 541 49.55 34.61 -92.46
C PRO A 541 50.84 34.86 -93.25
N LEU A 542 50.73 35.31 -94.50
CA LEU A 542 51.88 35.72 -95.32
C LEU A 542 52.24 37.18 -95.03
N LEU A 543 53.40 37.36 -94.39
CA LEU A 543 54.13 38.61 -94.22
C LEU A 543 54.69 39.10 -95.57
N HIS A 544 53.96 39.94 -96.31
CA HIS A 544 54.59 40.93 -97.19
C HIS A 544 53.66 42.08 -97.59
N GLN A 545 53.77 43.20 -96.88
CA GLN A 545 53.76 44.52 -97.51
C GLN A 545 55.22 44.96 -97.60
N LEU A 546 55.68 45.40 -98.78
CA LEU A 546 56.54 46.57 -98.94
C LEU A 546 56.98 46.76 -100.40
N ASN A 547 56.77 48.00 -100.88
CA ASN A 547 57.50 48.78 -101.89
C ASN A 547 56.55 49.33 -102.96
N HIS A 548 56.22 50.64 -102.92
CA HIS A 548 57.03 51.75 -103.49
C HIS A 548 57.28 51.49 -104.98
N TYR A 549 56.67 52.20 -105.94
CA TYR A 549 56.61 53.66 -106.15
C TYR A 549 55.32 54.09 -106.85
#